data_AF-A0A812L0B0-F1
#
_entry.id   AF-A0A812L0B0-F1
#
_cell.length_a   1.000
_cell.length_b   1.000
_cell.length_c   1.000
_cell.angle_alpha   90.00
_cell.angle_beta   90.00
_cell.angle_gamma   90.00
#
_symmetry.space_group_name_H-M   'P 1'
#
loop_
_entity.id
_entity.type
_entity.pdbx_description
1 polymer ?
#
loop_
_entity_poly.entity_id
_entity_poly.type
_entity_poly.pdbx_seq_one_letter_code
_entity_poly.pdbx_strand_id
1 'polypeptide(L)'
;MDLPFLRRCLRGFLRRGWADDLAFDGPSMLVKVRQPSGTMAFEEELGLHFKVKDVLWKLSAAGFGSPARMTLLRGSEKLTINASLADVGLIEGEELLLVRGRGNYTYTRCQSIELCNHWFRIMLLGSTESGKSSFLNQATRSTFDPVYVTTIGVDFANCKFHAEGFGTLRLQMLDTSGQERFRVQTISHCRRNCDAYLVFFNRTRRETFDVLPQFLRDANSMGLRRPEMIIAIIGTHTDLQAVVSSEEAKEFADSCGASYHEVCCADETSVNQAVFSILDQLLESELELNREKDGESMTS
;
A
#
# COMPACT_ATOMS: atom_id res chain seq x y z
N MET A 1 18.00 4.47 17.27
CA MET A 1 18.37 3.25 16.52
C MET A 1 18.68 2.16 17.52
N ASP A 2 17.92 1.07 17.50
CA ASP A 2 18.00 0.01 18.51
C ASP A 2 19.27 -0.87 18.31
N LEU A 3 20.19 -0.76 19.27
CA LEU A 3 21.45 -1.54 19.35
C LEU A 3 21.29 -3.07 19.20
N PRO A 4 20.17 -3.72 19.59
CA PRO A 4 19.96 -5.15 19.37
C PRO A 4 19.77 -5.52 17.89
N PHE A 5 19.13 -4.66 17.08
CA PHE A 5 18.87 -4.89 15.66
C PHE A 5 20.17 -4.82 14.85
N LEU A 6 20.99 -3.81 15.12
CA LEU A 6 22.33 -3.66 14.54
C LEU A 6 23.24 -4.85 14.85
N ARG A 7 23.21 -5.39 16.07
CA ARG A 7 23.99 -6.58 16.44
C ARG A 7 23.52 -7.85 15.74
N ARG A 8 22.23 -7.97 15.42
CA ARG A 8 21.67 -9.10 14.66
C ARG A 8 22.02 -9.01 13.16
N CYS A 9 21.98 -7.80 12.59
CA CYS A 9 22.45 -7.54 11.23
C CYS A 9 23.97 -7.77 11.10
N LEU A 10 24.78 -7.26 12.03
CA LEU A 10 26.24 -7.44 12.05
C LEU A 10 26.66 -8.91 12.25
N ARG A 11 25.91 -9.70 13.03
CA ARG A 11 26.16 -11.14 13.16
C ARG A 11 25.83 -11.93 11.88
N GLY A 12 24.89 -11.45 11.07
CA GLY A 12 24.64 -11.99 9.72
C GLY A 12 25.71 -11.54 8.72
N PHE A 13 26.12 -10.27 8.82
CA PHE A 13 27.18 -9.61 8.04
C PHE A 13 28.53 -10.34 8.13
N LEU A 14 28.94 -10.72 9.35
CA LEU A 14 30.21 -11.43 9.58
C LEU A 14 30.14 -12.95 9.32
N ARG A 15 28.98 -13.59 9.39
CA ARG A 15 28.84 -15.05 9.21
C ARG A 15 28.84 -15.52 7.76
N ARG A 16 28.65 -14.62 6.78
CA ARG A 16 28.47 -14.99 5.37
C ARG A 16 29.65 -14.65 4.45
N GLY A 17 30.82 -14.30 5.01
CA GLY A 17 32.05 -14.14 4.20
C GLY A 17 32.11 -12.86 3.36
N TRP A 18 31.55 -11.74 3.82
CA TRP A 18 31.49 -10.47 3.07
C TRP A 18 32.76 -9.61 3.23
N ALA A 19 33.85 -10.20 3.76
CA ALA A 19 35.16 -9.54 3.83
C ALA A 19 35.96 -9.64 2.52
N ASP A 20 35.47 -10.43 1.55
CA ASP A 20 36.15 -10.72 0.29
C ASP A 20 35.70 -9.82 -0.88
N ASP A 21 34.81 -8.83 -0.63
CA ASP A 21 34.31 -7.88 -1.65
C ASP A 21 35.41 -6.99 -2.26
N LEU A 22 36.60 -6.90 -1.63
CA LEU A 22 37.74 -6.13 -2.14
C LEU A 22 38.65 -6.94 -3.08
N ALA A 23 38.36 -8.21 -3.37
CA ALA A 23 39.26 -9.09 -4.12
C ALA A 23 38.57 -10.01 -5.17
N PHE A 24 37.30 -9.76 -5.52
CA PHE A 24 36.62 -10.58 -6.54
C PHE A 24 36.95 -10.08 -7.95
N ASP A 25 37.81 -10.82 -8.67
CA ASP A 25 38.28 -10.53 -10.04
C ASP A 25 37.38 -11.15 -11.14
N GLY A 26 36.11 -11.43 -10.81
CA GLY A 26 35.14 -12.02 -11.73
C GLY A 26 34.22 -10.98 -12.37
N PRO A 27 33.37 -11.38 -13.33
CA PRO A 27 32.50 -10.44 -14.03
C PRO A 27 31.54 -9.75 -13.04
N SER A 28 31.57 -8.42 -13.05
CA SER A 28 30.77 -7.52 -12.25
C SER A 28 29.84 -6.68 -13.13
N MET A 29 28.83 -6.08 -12.50
CA MET A 29 28.02 -5.06 -13.14
C MET A 29 27.53 -4.01 -12.15
N LEU A 30 27.29 -2.81 -12.66
CA LEU A 30 26.68 -1.73 -11.89
C LEU A 30 25.18 -1.99 -11.71
N VAL A 31 24.76 -2.24 -10.47
CA VAL A 31 23.34 -2.44 -10.13
C VAL A 31 22.79 -1.15 -9.56
N LYS A 32 21.79 -0.59 -10.25
CA LYS A 32 21.04 0.58 -9.82
C LYS A 32 19.66 0.17 -9.37
N VAL A 33 19.24 0.60 -8.19
CA VAL A 33 17.89 0.38 -7.68
C VAL A 33 17.28 1.72 -7.29
N ARG A 34 16.14 2.06 -7.88
CA ARG A 34 15.34 3.25 -7.53
C ARG A 34 14.10 2.90 -6.73
N GLN A 35 13.64 3.85 -5.95
CA GLN A 35 12.31 3.83 -5.36
C GLN A 35 11.26 4.30 -6.39
N PRO A 36 9.97 3.98 -6.20
CA PRO A 36 8.88 4.50 -7.04
C PRO A 36 8.77 6.03 -7.03
N SER A 37 9.29 6.70 -5.98
CA SER A 37 9.42 8.16 -5.91
C SER A 37 10.45 8.74 -6.90
N GLY A 38 11.25 7.89 -7.56
CA GLY A 38 12.36 8.28 -8.44
C GLY A 38 13.71 8.45 -7.73
N THR A 39 13.74 8.38 -6.40
CA THR A 39 14.96 8.46 -5.59
C THR A 39 15.84 7.23 -5.77
N MET A 40 17.16 7.40 -5.93
CA MET A 40 18.11 6.29 -5.98
C MET A 40 18.25 5.66 -4.59
N ALA A 41 17.89 4.39 -4.46
CA ALA A 41 18.00 3.63 -3.21
C ALA A 41 19.34 2.90 -3.09
N PHE A 42 19.91 2.49 -4.22
CA PHE A 42 21.11 1.67 -4.28
C PHE A 42 21.82 1.89 -5.62
N GLU A 43 23.14 2.07 -5.58
CA GLU A 43 23.99 2.13 -6.77
C GLU A 43 25.36 1.59 -6.37
N GLU A 44 25.64 0.34 -6.75
CA GLU A 44 26.88 -0.36 -6.38
C GLU A 44 27.27 -1.35 -7.47
N GLU A 45 28.57 -1.54 -7.67
CA GLU A 45 29.10 -2.56 -8.57
C GLU A 45 29.12 -3.91 -7.86
N LEU A 46 28.41 -4.89 -8.39
CA LEU A 46 28.24 -6.21 -7.78
C LEU A 46 28.68 -7.31 -8.75
N GLY A 47 29.30 -8.37 -8.21
CA GLY A 47 29.60 -9.57 -8.98
C GLY A 47 28.33 -10.24 -9.52
N LEU A 48 28.38 -10.80 -10.73
CA LEU A 48 27.21 -11.44 -11.35
C LEU A 48 26.68 -12.67 -10.59
N HIS A 49 27.49 -13.24 -9.69
CA HIS A 49 27.12 -14.37 -8.84
C HIS A 49 26.17 -14.00 -7.69
N PHE A 50 26.09 -12.72 -7.33
CA PHE A 50 25.18 -12.25 -6.28
C PHE A 50 23.73 -12.55 -6.67
N LYS A 51 22.90 -12.87 -5.67
CA LYS A 51 21.47 -13.12 -5.88
C LYS A 51 20.66 -11.88 -5.55
N VAL A 52 19.44 -11.83 -6.09
CA VAL A 52 18.47 -10.75 -5.79
C VAL A 52 18.27 -10.58 -4.28
N LYS A 53 18.19 -11.67 -3.50
CA LYS A 53 18.10 -11.59 -2.04
C LYS A 53 19.28 -10.86 -1.39
N ASP A 54 20.47 -10.94 -1.95
CA ASP A 54 21.67 -10.33 -1.39
C ASP A 54 21.61 -8.81 -1.58
N VAL A 55 21.11 -8.34 -2.72
CA VAL A 55 20.77 -6.93 -2.97
C VAL A 55 19.69 -6.44 -2.00
N LEU A 56 18.63 -7.23 -1.77
CA LEU A 56 17.59 -6.90 -0.78
C LEU A 56 18.14 -6.80 0.65
N TRP A 57 19.11 -7.63 1.01
CA TRP A 57 19.78 -7.55 2.31
C TRP A 57 20.67 -6.30 2.42
N LYS A 58 21.39 -5.91 1.37
CA LYS A 58 22.14 -4.65 1.33
C LYS A 58 21.21 -3.44 1.50
N LEU A 59 20.09 -3.41 0.78
CA LEU A 59 19.04 -2.39 0.93
C LEU A 59 18.48 -2.36 2.37
N SER A 60 18.29 -3.51 3.00
CA SER A 60 17.84 -3.57 4.39
C SER A 60 18.86 -2.95 5.36
N ALA A 61 20.14 -3.25 5.16
CA ALA A 61 21.23 -2.68 5.96
C ALA A 61 21.33 -1.16 5.79
N ALA A 62 20.99 -0.64 4.62
CA ALA A 62 20.90 0.80 4.33
C ALA A 62 19.63 1.47 4.91
N GLY A 63 18.79 0.74 5.65
CA GLY A 63 17.63 1.29 6.36
C GLY A 63 16.32 1.28 5.56
N PHE A 64 16.27 0.64 4.38
CA PHE A 64 15.06 0.63 3.54
C PHE A 64 13.94 -0.29 4.04
N GLY A 65 14.19 -1.10 5.07
CA GLY A 65 13.19 -1.95 5.73
C GLY A 65 13.64 -3.41 5.88
N SER A 66 12.71 -4.32 6.21
CA SER A 66 13.02 -5.76 6.29
C SER A 66 13.13 -6.37 4.88
N PRO A 67 14.13 -7.22 4.59
CA PRO A 67 14.28 -7.86 3.27
C PRO A 67 13.06 -8.68 2.86
N ALA A 68 12.37 -9.28 3.84
CA ALA A 68 11.16 -10.05 3.63
C ALA A 68 9.97 -9.21 3.13
N ARG A 69 10.07 -7.87 3.21
CA ARG A 69 9.04 -6.91 2.79
C ARG A 69 9.47 -6.09 1.57
N MET A 70 10.49 -6.55 0.85
CA MET A 70 11.05 -5.87 -0.30
C MET A 70 11.12 -6.82 -1.49
N THR A 71 11.00 -6.26 -2.68
CA THR A 71 11.11 -6.97 -3.94
C THR A 71 11.70 -6.01 -4.98
N LEU A 72 12.43 -6.57 -5.94
CA LEU A 72 12.96 -5.82 -7.06
C LEU A 72 12.16 -6.14 -8.32
N LEU A 73 11.79 -5.11 -9.08
CA LEU A 73 11.24 -5.26 -10.41
C LEU A 73 12.29 -4.87 -11.46
N ARG A 74 12.33 -5.60 -12.57
CA ARG A 74 12.96 -5.16 -13.82
C ARG A 74 11.84 -4.77 -14.78
N GLY A 75 11.67 -3.48 -15.05
CA GLY A 75 10.47 -2.98 -15.72
C GLY A 75 9.21 -3.33 -14.90
N SER A 76 8.37 -4.23 -15.44
CA SER A 76 7.18 -4.77 -14.75
C SER A 76 7.38 -6.18 -14.19
N GLU A 77 8.52 -6.83 -14.45
CA GLU A 77 8.76 -8.22 -14.08
C GLU A 77 9.34 -8.33 -12.66
N LYS A 78 8.74 -9.17 -11.82
CA LYS A 78 9.23 -9.43 -10.47
C LYS A 78 10.42 -10.38 -10.48
N LEU A 79 11.51 -9.94 -9.88
CA LEU A 79 12.70 -10.76 -9.77
C LEU A 79 12.58 -11.79 -8.65
N THR A 80 12.90 -13.04 -8.97
CA THR A 80 12.92 -14.11 -7.97
C THR A 80 14.11 -13.93 -7.03
N ILE A 81 13.87 -14.07 -5.72
CA ILE A 81 14.89 -13.80 -4.69
C ILE A 81 16.16 -14.67 -4.81
N ASN A 82 16.07 -15.81 -5.51
CA ASN A 82 17.17 -16.76 -5.67
C ASN A 82 17.86 -16.69 -7.05
N ALA A 83 17.33 -15.92 -8.00
CA ALA A 83 18.01 -15.67 -9.27
C ALA A 83 19.32 -14.92 -9.03
N SER A 84 20.37 -15.33 -9.75
CA SER A 84 21.63 -14.57 -9.78
C SER A 84 21.50 -13.35 -10.67
N LEU A 85 22.34 -12.33 -10.48
CA LEU A 85 22.37 -11.16 -11.35
C LEU A 85 22.70 -11.54 -12.80
N ALA A 86 23.49 -12.60 -13.02
CA ALA A 86 23.67 -13.19 -14.35
C ALA A 86 22.35 -13.68 -14.97
N ASP A 87 21.51 -14.38 -14.19
CA ASP A 87 20.23 -14.92 -14.66
C ASP A 87 19.18 -13.83 -14.89
N VAL A 88 19.25 -12.74 -14.10
CA VAL A 88 18.39 -11.58 -14.30
C VAL A 88 18.68 -10.94 -15.66
N GLY A 89 19.94 -10.96 -16.13
CA GLY A 89 20.30 -10.47 -17.46
C GLY A 89 20.04 -8.97 -17.64
N LEU A 90 20.46 -8.16 -16.68
CA LEU A 90 20.35 -6.70 -16.75
C LEU A 90 21.28 -6.15 -17.85
N ILE A 91 20.79 -5.20 -18.63
CA ILE A 91 21.62 -4.45 -19.59
C ILE A 91 22.28 -3.24 -18.92
N GLU A 92 23.39 -2.77 -19.48
CA GLU A 92 24.14 -1.64 -18.94
C GLU A 92 23.27 -0.38 -18.90
N GLY A 93 23.15 0.22 -17.71
CA GLY A 93 22.30 1.38 -17.46
C GLY A 93 20.83 1.07 -17.14
N GLU A 94 20.43 -0.21 -17.12
CA GLU A 94 19.09 -0.62 -16.67
C GLU A 94 18.95 -0.45 -15.16
N GLU A 95 17.77 0.04 -14.74
CA GLU A 95 17.49 0.31 -13.34
C GLU A 95 16.41 -0.63 -12.82
N LEU A 96 16.64 -1.18 -11.62
CA LEU A 96 15.67 -1.97 -10.89
C LEU A 96 14.77 -1.06 -10.05
N LEU A 97 13.51 -1.44 -9.88
CA LEU A 97 12.59 -0.74 -8.99
C LEU A 97 12.47 -1.50 -7.66
N LEU A 98 12.85 -0.85 -6.56
CA LEU A 98 12.61 -1.34 -5.21
C LEU A 98 11.14 -1.10 -4.85
N VAL A 99 10.37 -2.17 -4.76
CA VAL A 99 9.00 -2.10 -4.28
C VAL A 99 8.90 -2.76 -2.91
N ARG A 100 8.10 -2.14 -2.03
CA ARG A 100 7.79 -2.72 -0.72
C ARG A 100 6.64 -3.69 -0.90
N GLY A 101 6.93 -4.98 -0.84
CA GLY A 101 5.91 -6.01 -0.74
C GLY A 101 5.35 -6.03 0.68
N ARG A 102 4.14 -5.48 0.86
CA ARG A 102 3.18 -6.11 1.77
C ARG A 102 2.07 -6.63 0.87
N GLY A 103 1.66 -7.88 1.13
CA GLY A 103 0.65 -8.57 0.35
C GLY A 103 1.19 -9.48 -0.74
N ASN A 104 0.27 -10.06 -1.50
CA ASN A 104 0.58 -11.05 -2.53
C ASN A 104 1.12 -10.38 -3.81
N TYR A 105 0.83 -9.09 -4.02
CA TYR A 105 1.09 -8.40 -5.26
C TYR A 105 2.10 -7.25 -5.11
N THR A 106 2.76 -6.94 -6.22
CA THR A 106 3.61 -5.76 -6.33
C THR A 106 2.86 -4.68 -7.10
N TYR A 107 2.69 -3.51 -6.49
CA TYR A 107 1.96 -2.40 -7.10
C TYR A 107 2.92 -1.32 -7.57
N THR A 108 2.83 -0.97 -8.86
CA THR A 108 3.54 0.17 -9.44
C THR A 108 2.53 1.19 -9.95
N ARG A 109 2.73 2.48 -9.65
CA ARG A 109 1.83 3.52 -10.14
C ARG A 109 1.96 3.63 -11.65
N CYS A 110 0.86 3.52 -12.37
CA CYS A 110 0.87 3.50 -13.82
C CYS A 110 0.29 4.80 -14.39
N GLN A 111 1.03 5.47 -15.27
CA GLN A 111 0.55 6.68 -15.96
C GLN A 111 0.04 6.38 -17.39
N SER A 112 0.28 5.17 -17.92
CA SER A 112 -0.09 4.80 -19.28
C SER A 112 -1.61 4.61 -19.45
N ILE A 113 -2.07 4.76 -20.70
CA ILE A 113 -3.45 4.50 -21.12
C ILE A 113 -3.53 3.03 -21.59
N GLU A 114 -3.14 2.09 -20.73
CA GLU A 114 -3.42 0.68 -21.01
C GLU A 114 -4.91 0.38 -20.80
N LEU A 115 -5.43 -0.58 -21.56
CA LEU A 115 -6.77 -1.15 -21.34
C LEU A 115 -6.78 -1.76 -19.94
N CYS A 116 -7.63 -1.22 -19.07
CA CYS A 116 -7.72 -1.67 -17.68
C CYS A 116 -8.88 -2.65 -17.59
N ASN A 117 -8.58 -3.88 -17.18
CA ASN A 117 -9.58 -4.94 -17.11
C ASN A 117 -10.29 -4.97 -15.75
N HIS A 118 -9.68 -4.39 -14.70
CA HIS A 118 -10.22 -4.40 -13.34
C HIS A 118 -10.33 -2.99 -12.78
N TRP A 119 -11.40 -2.77 -12.04
CA TRP A 119 -11.71 -1.50 -11.42
C TRP A 119 -12.29 -1.72 -10.03
N PHE A 120 -11.76 -0.99 -9.07
CA PHE A 120 -12.25 -1.00 -7.70
C PHE A 120 -12.76 0.38 -7.33
N ARG A 121 -13.84 0.42 -6.58
CA ARG A 121 -14.40 1.63 -6.01
C ARG A 121 -14.29 1.61 -4.51
N ILE A 122 -13.73 2.69 -3.99
CA ILE A 122 -13.54 2.90 -2.57
C ILE A 122 -14.25 4.18 -2.17
N MET A 123 -15.00 4.12 -1.08
CA MET A 123 -15.62 5.30 -0.48
C MET A 123 -14.92 5.65 0.83
N LEU A 124 -14.56 6.93 0.95
CA LEU A 124 -13.93 7.49 2.14
C LEU A 124 -15.02 8.03 3.07
N LEU A 125 -15.10 7.50 4.28
CA LEU A 125 -16.06 7.84 5.32
C LEU A 125 -15.35 8.38 6.55
N GLY A 126 -16.03 9.19 7.35
CA GLY A 126 -15.51 9.72 8.61
C GLY A 126 -15.81 11.21 8.80
N SER A 127 -15.55 11.71 10.00
CA SER A 127 -15.86 13.10 10.38
C SER A 127 -15.08 14.13 9.59
N THR A 128 -15.55 15.38 9.64
CA THR A 128 -14.76 16.54 9.22
C THR A 128 -13.40 16.53 9.92
N GLU A 129 -12.33 16.93 9.21
CA GLU A 129 -10.94 16.95 9.72
C GLU A 129 -10.34 15.57 10.11
N SER A 130 -10.97 14.47 9.69
CA SER A 130 -10.37 13.12 9.87
C SER A 130 -9.24 12.80 8.88
N GLY A 131 -8.97 13.67 7.90
CA GLY A 131 -7.86 13.53 6.95
C GLY A 131 -8.21 12.82 5.62
N LYS A 132 -9.49 12.59 5.30
CA LYS A 132 -9.95 11.95 4.05
C LYS A 132 -9.41 12.62 2.78
N SER A 133 -9.63 13.93 2.64
CA SER A 133 -9.22 14.69 1.45
C SER A 133 -7.70 14.76 1.31
N SER A 134 -6.98 14.91 2.43
CA SER A 134 -5.50 14.86 2.44
C SER A 134 -4.98 13.49 2.03
N PHE A 135 -5.60 12.41 2.50
CA PHE A 135 -5.27 11.05 2.07
C PHE A 135 -5.56 10.85 0.57
N LEU A 136 -6.71 11.31 0.08
CA LEU A 136 -7.06 11.25 -1.35
C LEU A 136 -6.04 11.99 -2.22
N ASN A 137 -5.68 13.21 -1.83
CA ASN A 137 -4.71 14.03 -2.54
C ASN A 137 -3.32 13.39 -2.55
N GLN A 138 -2.88 12.84 -1.41
CA GLN A 138 -1.60 12.15 -1.35
C GLN A 138 -1.62 10.87 -2.20
N ALA A 139 -2.68 10.07 -2.12
CA ALA A 139 -2.82 8.83 -2.87
C ALA A 139 -2.91 9.06 -4.39
N THR A 140 -3.48 10.17 -4.85
CA THR A 140 -3.77 10.41 -6.29
C THR A 140 -2.89 11.44 -6.96
N ARG A 141 -2.39 12.44 -6.22
CA ARG A 141 -1.55 13.53 -6.75
C ARG A 141 -0.14 13.56 -6.16
N SER A 142 0.16 12.75 -5.14
CA SER A 142 1.42 12.82 -4.36
C SER A 142 1.67 14.22 -3.79
N THR A 143 0.59 14.94 -3.48
CA THR A 143 0.65 16.30 -2.92
C THR A 143 -0.06 16.32 -1.57
N PHE A 144 0.58 16.99 -0.60
CA PHE A 144 -0.01 17.30 0.69
C PHE A 144 -0.12 18.83 0.83
N ASP A 145 -1.32 19.32 1.13
CA ASP A 145 -1.55 20.72 1.49
C ASP A 145 -1.87 20.77 3.00
N PRO A 146 -1.06 21.47 3.81
CA PRO A 146 -1.32 21.63 5.24
C PRO A 146 -2.50 22.58 5.52
N VAL A 147 -2.94 23.37 4.54
CA VAL A 147 -4.07 24.30 4.71
C VAL A 147 -5.38 23.54 4.60
N TYR A 148 -6.14 23.54 5.70
CA TYR A 148 -7.46 22.95 5.74
C TYR A 148 -8.47 23.76 4.92
N VAL A 149 -9.06 23.12 3.92
CA VAL A 149 -10.23 23.62 3.17
C VAL A 149 -11.36 22.62 3.35
N THR A 150 -12.54 23.11 3.73
CA THR A 150 -13.74 22.27 3.90
C THR A 150 -14.18 21.70 2.56
N THR A 151 -14.29 20.38 2.45
CA THR A 151 -14.81 19.72 1.25
C THR A 151 -16.30 20.02 1.08
N ILE A 152 -16.63 20.78 0.04
CA ILE A 152 -18.01 21.04 -0.38
C ILE A 152 -18.40 19.98 -1.41
N GLY A 153 -19.39 19.14 -1.07
CA GLY A 153 -19.89 18.10 -1.98
C GLY A 153 -19.08 16.80 -1.94
N VAL A 154 -18.86 16.22 -3.12
CA VAL A 154 -18.24 14.91 -3.32
C VAL A 154 -17.15 15.06 -4.36
N ASP A 155 -15.92 14.66 -4.01
CA ASP A 155 -14.81 14.65 -4.96
C ASP A 155 -14.47 13.20 -5.33
N PHE A 156 -14.10 12.98 -6.58
CA PHE A 156 -13.68 11.66 -7.05
C PHE A 156 -12.28 11.77 -7.66
N ALA A 157 -11.41 10.86 -7.26
CA ALA A 157 -10.10 10.76 -7.88
C ALA A 157 -9.84 9.32 -8.32
N ASN A 158 -9.23 9.20 -9.49
CA ASN A 158 -8.85 7.91 -10.05
C ASN A 158 -7.33 7.76 -9.94
N CYS A 159 -6.90 6.63 -9.41
CA CYS A 159 -5.51 6.20 -9.42
C CYS A 159 -5.40 4.89 -10.20
N LYS A 160 -4.25 4.67 -10.83
CA LYS A 160 -3.97 3.45 -11.59
C LYS A 160 -2.76 2.77 -10.99
N PHE A 161 -2.90 1.48 -10.75
CA PHE A 161 -1.82 0.63 -10.27
C PHE A 161 -1.66 -0.53 -11.24
N HIS A 162 -0.41 -0.88 -11.55
CA HIS A 162 -0.11 -2.14 -12.20
C HIS A 162 0.14 -3.18 -11.12
N ALA A 163 -0.58 -4.30 -11.18
CA ALA A 163 -0.41 -5.45 -10.31
C ALA A 163 0.00 -6.67 -11.13
N GLU A 164 1.06 -7.34 -10.69
CA GLU A 164 1.55 -8.57 -11.31
C GLU A 164 0.45 -9.64 -11.39
N GLY A 165 0.26 -10.24 -12.57
CA GLY A 165 -0.77 -11.26 -12.79
C GLY A 165 -2.19 -10.74 -13.05
N PHE A 166 -2.47 -9.45 -12.76
CA PHE A 166 -3.77 -8.81 -12.98
C PHE A 166 -3.73 -7.66 -13.99
N GLY A 167 -2.52 -7.18 -14.34
CA GLY A 167 -2.33 -6.06 -15.24
C GLY A 167 -2.68 -4.73 -14.59
N THR A 168 -3.28 -3.81 -15.36
CA THR A 168 -3.57 -2.46 -14.88
C THR A 168 -4.92 -2.40 -14.16
N LEU A 169 -4.88 -2.11 -12.86
CA LEU A 169 -6.00 -1.86 -11.96
C LEU A 169 -6.35 -0.37 -11.94
N ARG A 170 -7.64 -0.05 -12.03
CA ARG A 170 -8.17 1.30 -11.78
C ARG A 170 -8.78 1.36 -10.40
N LEU A 171 -8.28 2.24 -9.56
CA LEU A 171 -8.86 2.51 -8.25
C LEU A 171 -9.56 3.88 -8.27
N GLN A 172 -10.87 3.88 -8.10
CA GLN A 172 -11.69 5.07 -7.96
C GLN A 172 -11.97 5.31 -6.48
N MET A 173 -11.45 6.40 -5.94
CA MET A 173 -11.70 6.82 -4.57
C MET A 173 -12.70 7.97 -4.55
N LEU A 174 -13.70 7.87 -3.68
CA LEU A 174 -14.76 8.84 -3.50
C LEU A 174 -14.61 9.51 -2.15
N ASP A 175 -14.20 10.79 -2.14
CA ASP A 175 -14.18 11.60 -0.93
C ASP A 175 -15.55 12.18 -0.66
N THR A 176 -16.08 11.89 0.53
CA THR A 176 -17.38 12.41 0.97
C THR A 176 -17.16 13.56 1.94
N SER A 177 -17.92 14.65 1.79
CA SER A 177 -17.91 15.72 2.80
C SER A 177 -18.23 15.14 4.18
N GLY A 178 -17.40 15.48 5.17
CA GLY A 178 -17.56 15.03 6.56
C GLY A 178 -18.76 15.66 7.27
N GLN A 179 -19.50 16.57 6.62
CA GLN A 179 -20.73 17.13 7.16
C GLN A 179 -21.90 16.16 7.04
N GLU A 180 -22.50 15.89 8.19
CA GLU A 180 -23.66 15.03 8.41
C GLU A 180 -24.88 15.35 7.53
N ARG A 181 -25.01 16.60 7.06
CA ARG A 181 -26.14 17.07 6.25
C ARG A 181 -26.10 16.64 4.78
N PHE A 182 -24.92 16.39 4.21
CA PHE A 182 -24.77 15.89 2.82
C PHE A 182 -24.73 14.35 2.74
N ARG A 183 -24.60 13.70 3.90
CA ARG A 183 -24.45 12.25 4.08
C ARG A 183 -25.58 11.43 3.46
N VAL A 184 -26.83 11.88 3.53
CA VAL A 184 -27.99 11.11 3.03
C VAL A 184 -28.13 11.19 1.51
N GLN A 185 -27.84 12.34 0.89
CA GLN A 185 -27.98 12.54 -0.56
C GLN A 185 -26.80 11.95 -1.33
N THR A 186 -25.57 12.19 -0.88
CA THR A 186 -24.34 11.65 -1.49
C THR A 186 -24.30 10.13 -1.53
N ILE A 187 -24.68 9.49 -0.43
CA ILE A 187 -24.61 8.02 -0.32
C ILE A 187 -25.69 7.35 -1.18
N SER A 188 -26.82 8.02 -1.43
CA SER A 188 -27.89 7.47 -2.28
C SER A 188 -27.54 7.36 -3.77
N HIS A 189 -26.71 8.27 -4.30
CA HIS A 189 -26.33 8.30 -5.72
C HIS A 189 -25.13 7.39 -6.03
N CYS A 190 -24.20 7.24 -5.09
CA CYS A 190 -22.98 6.43 -5.24
C CYS A 190 -23.16 4.95 -4.80
N ARG A 191 -24.41 4.54 -4.52
CA ARG A 191 -24.83 3.29 -3.88
C ARG A 191 -24.55 2.00 -4.65
N ARG A 192 -24.41 2.07 -5.97
CA ARG A 192 -24.24 0.88 -6.81
C ARG A 192 -22.77 0.73 -7.13
N ASN A 193 -22.15 -0.27 -6.49
CA ASN A 193 -20.83 -0.84 -6.80
C ASN A 193 -19.64 -0.20 -6.05
N CYS A 194 -19.70 -0.14 -4.72
CA CYS A 194 -18.52 0.10 -3.88
C CYS A 194 -17.94 -1.25 -3.43
N ASP A 195 -16.63 -1.40 -3.52
CA ASP A 195 -15.92 -2.65 -3.19
C ASP A 195 -15.25 -2.58 -1.81
N ALA A 196 -14.86 -1.38 -1.36
CA ALA A 196 -14.40 -1.16 0.02
C ALA A 196 -14.84 0.18 0.65
N TYR A 197 -14.92 0.17 1.98
CA TYR A 197 -15.08 1.36 2.82
C TYR A 197 -13.82 1.65 3.62
N LEU A 198 -13.32 2.88 3.50
CA LEU A 198 -12.25 3.39 4.34
C LEU A 198 -12.84 4.38 5.34
N VAL A 199 -12.79 4.04 6.62
CA VAL A 199 -13.38 4.84 7.69
C VAL A 199 -12.27 5.55 8.46
N PHE A 200 -12.21 6.86 8.32
CA PHE A 200 -11.12 7.70 8.80
C PHE A 200 -11.44 8.33 10.15
N PHE A 201 -10.45 8.35 11.04
CA PHE A 201 -10.43 9.19 12.22
C PHE A 201 -9.07 9.86 12.38
N ASN A 202 -9.04 10.99 13.09
CA ASN A 202 -7.81 11.68 13.46
C ASN A 202 -7.37 11.18 14.84
N ARG A 203 -6.18 10.58 14.92
CA ARG A 203 -5.67 10.01 16.18
C ARG A 203 -5.45 11.04 17.28
N THR A 204 -5.29 12.32 16.92
CA THR A 204 -5.13 13.43 17.87
C THR A 204 -6.47 13.94 18.43
N ARG A 205 -7.61 13.47 17.91
CA ARG A 205 -8.94 13.97 18.26
C ARG A 205 -9.91 12.82 18.54
N ARG A 206 -10.15 12.59 19.83
CA ARG A 206 -10.95 11.47 20.32
C ARG A 206 -12.37 11.46 19.76
N GLU A 207 -12.95 12.65 19.57
CA GLU A 207 -14.31 12.83 19.08
C GLU A 207 -14.50 12.24 17.69
N THR A 208 -13.44 12.21 16.87
CA THR A 208 -13.49 11.59 15.53
C THR A 208 -13.48 10.07 15.57
N PHE A 209 -12.96 9.47 16.65
CA PHE A 209 -12.94 8.03 16.87
C PHE A 209 -14.27 7.53 17.46
N ASP A 210 -14.84 8.26 18.42
CA ASP A 210 -16.07 7.86 19.11
C ASP A 210 -17.30 7.78 18.18
N VAL A 211 -17.24 8.45 17.03
CA VAL A 211 -18.31 8.45 16.02
C VAL A 211 -18.14 7.39 14.93
N LEU A 212 -17.02 6.67 14.86
CA LEU A 212 -16.81 5.57 13.90
C LEU A 212 -17.90 4.49 13.94
N PRO A 213 -18.41 4.06 15.12
CA PRO A 213 -19.51 3.10 15.18
C PRO A 213 -20.76 3.59 14.44
N GLN A 214 -21.02 4.90 14.43
CA GLN A 214 -22.15 5.46 13.69
C GLN A 214 -21.93 5.36 12.18
N PHE A 215 -20.72 5.66 11.69
CA PHE A 215 -20.40 5.50 10.26
C PHE A 215 -20.55 4.05 9.79
N LEU A 216 -20.13 3.07 10.61
CA LEU A 216 -20.30 1.65 10.30
C LEU A 216 -21.76 1.21 10.34
N ARG A 217 -22.54 1.68 11.34
CA ARG A 217 -24.00 1.42 11.40
C ARG A 217 -24.74 2.02 10.22
N ASP A 218 -24.38 3.23 9.82
CA ASP A 218 -24.96 3.90 8.66
C ASP A 218 -24.63 3.09 7.39
N ALA A 219 -23.38 2.66 7.23
CA ALA A 219 -22.98 1.79 6.12
C ALA A 219 -23.81 0.48 6.08
N ASN A 220 -23.97 -0.18 7.23
CA ASN A 220 -24.76 -1.41 7.34
C ASN A 220 -26.25 -1.20 7.06
N SER A 221 -26.87 -0.19 7.66
CA SER A 221 -28.32 0.07 7.55
C SER A 221 -28.74 0.48 6.14
N MET A 222 -27.82 1.00 5.35
CA MET A 222 -28.05 1.33 3.94
C MET A 222 -27.94 0.12 3.00
N GLY A 223 -27.79 -1.10 3.54
CA GLY A 223 -27.65 -2.33 2.75
C GLY A 223 -26.36 -2.39 1.96
N LEU A 224 -25.35 -1.61 2.39
CA LEU A 224 -24.09 -1.48 1.65
C LEU A 224 -23.13 -2.62 1.97
N ARG A 225 -23.20 -3.21 3.17
CA ARG A 225 -22.34 -4.32 3.56
C ARG A 225 -22.78 -5.62 2.90
N ARG A 226 -22.06 -6.01 1.84
CA ARG A 226 -22.06 -7.39 1.33
C ARG A 226 -21.01 -8.20 2.11
N PRO A 227 -21.14 -9.54 2.19
CA PRO A 227 -20.13 -10.37 2.85
C PRO A 227 -18.71 -10.14 2.32
N GLU A 228 -18.59 -9.82 1.04
CA GLU A 228 -17.32 -9.65 0.32
C GLU A 228 -16.75 -8.22 0.41
N MET A 229 -17.48 -7.30 1.05
CA MET A 229 -17.08 -5.90 1.14
C MET A 229 -15.99 -5.70 2.19
N ILE A 230 -14.89 -5.07 1.77
CA ILE A 230 -13.77 -4.78 2.65
C ILE A 230 -14.02 -3.50 3.43
N ILE A 231 -13.73 -3.54 4.72
CA ILE A 231 -13.77 -2.37 5.60
C ILE A 231 -12.37 -2.19 6.17
N ALA A 232 -11.84 -0.97 6.08
CA ALA A 232 -10.59 -0.61 6.73
C ALA A 232 -10.77 0.66 7.56
N ILE A 233 -10.29 0.63 8.81
CA ILE A 233 -10.22 1.77 9.70
C ILE A 233 -8.87 2.46 9.49
N ILE A 234 -8.90 3.76 9.22
CA ILE A 234 -7.70 4.55 8.92
C ILE A 234 -7.49 5.61 10.02
N GLY A 235 -6.45 5.43 10.83
CA GLY A 235 -6.01 6.41 11.82
C GLY A 235 -5.00 7.38 11.22
N THR A 236 -5.38 8.63 11.02
CA THR A 236 -4.52 9.66 10.40
C THR A 236 -3.72 10.45 11.44
N HIS A 237 -2.82 11.31 10.95
CA HIS A 237 -1.98 12.22 11.75
C HIS A 237 -1.01 11.49 12.69
N THR A 238 -0.38 10.42 12.20
CA THR A 238 0.60 9.63 12.98
C THR A 238 1.88 10.38 13.29
N ASP A 239 2.11 11.51 12.61
CA ASP A 239 3.18 12.48 12.86
C ASP A 239 2.97 13.26 14.17
N LEU A 240 1.75 13.28 14.71
CA LEU A 240 1.38 13.99 15.93
C LEU A 240 1.13 13.02 17.10
N GLN A 241 1.14 13.57 18.32
CA GLN A 241 0.88 12.79 19.53
C GLN A 241 -0.57 12.29 19.56
N ALA A 242 -0.71 10.97 19.62
CA ALA A 242 -2.03 10.33 19.63
C ALA A 242 -2.75 10.48 20.97
N VAL A 243 -4.05 10.77 20.90
CA VAL A 243 -5.00 10.71 22.02
C VAL A 243 -5.71 9.34 22.06
N VAL A 244 -5.85 8.71 20.90
CA VAL A 244 -6.35 7.32 20.75
C VAL A 244 -5.17 6.39 20.53
N SER A 245 -5.02 5.37 21.37
CA SER A 245 -3.92 4.41 21.25
C SER A 245 -4.10 3.51 20.03
N SER A 246 -2.98 3.01 19.51
CA SER A 246 -2.98 2.07 18.39
C SER A 246 -3.69 0.77 18.77
N GLU A 247 -3.53 0.33 20.02
CA GLU A 247 -4.14 -0.88 20.57
C GLU A 247 -5.66 -0.76 20.60
N GLU A 248 -6.19 0.34 21.12
CA GLU A 248 -7.63 0.58 21.20
C GLU A 248 -8.27 0.65 19.80
N ALA A 249 -7.64 1.39 18.89
CA ALA A 249 -8.15 1.52 17.53
C ALA A 249 -8.12 0.18 16.78
N LYS A 250 -7.10 -0.64 17.05
CA LYS A 250 -6.99 -1.99 16.48
C LYS A 250 -8.05 -2.93 17.06
N GLU A 251 -8.25 -2.95 18.37
CA GLU A 251 -9.29 -3.75 19.01
C GLU A 251 -10.68 -3.40 18.47
N PHE A 252 -10.94 -2.11 18.26
CA PHE A 252 -12.18 -1.66 17.63
C PHE A 252 -12.32 -2.18 16.19
N ALA A 253 -11.27 -2.07 15.37
CA ALA A 253 -11.28 -2.56 13.99
C ALA A 253 -11.53 -4.09 13.94
N ASP A 254 -10.82 -4.85 14.78
CA ASP A 254 -10.95 -6.30 14.89
C ASP A 254 -12.39 -6.69 15.30
N SER A 255 -13.00 -5.96 16.26
CA SER A 255 -14.39 -6.20 16.69
C SER A 255 -15.43 -5.97 15.58
N CYS A 256 -15.09 -5.15 14.58
CA CYS A 256 -15.93 -4.85 13.43
C CYS A 256 -15.62 -5.73 12.21
N GLY A 257 -14.63 -6.62 12.30
CA GLY A 257 -14.11 -7.38 11.15
C GLY A 257 -13.47 -6.48 10.09
N ALA A 258 -12.83 -5.39 10.51
CA ALA A 258 -12.17 -4.42 9.64
C ALA A 258 -10.64 -4.48 9.82
N SER A 259 -9.89 -4.19 8.76
CA SER A 259 -8.44 -4.00 8.86
C SER A 259 -8.12 -2.63 9.47
N TYR A 260 -6.98 -2.49 10.16
CA TYR A 260 -6.54 -1.22 10.75
C TYR A 260 -5.22 -0.74 10.14
N HIS A 261 -5.20 0.53 9.71
CA HIS A 261 -4.02 1.19 9.18
C HIS A 261 -3.80 2.56 9.81
N GLU A 262 -2.53 2.86 10.08
CA GLU A 262 -2.10 4.16 10.56
C GLU A 262 -1.36 4.89 9.45
N VAL A 263 -1.75 6.14 9.19
CA VAL A 263 -1.21 6.92 8.08
C VAL A 263 -0.80 8.34 8.45
N CYS A 264 0.38 8.73 7.97
CA CYS A 264 0.76 10.14 7.87
C CYS A 264 0.45 10.60 6.45
N CYS A 265 -0.53 11.51 6.27
CA CYS A 265 -0.88 11.99 4.94
C CYS A 265 0.22 12.84 4.30
N ALA A 266 1.19 13.34 5.08
CA ALA A 266 2.37 14.02 4.57
C ALA A 266 3.48 13.04 4.10
N ASP A 267 3.44 11.77 4.53
CA ASP A 267 4.35 10.73 4.05
C ASP A 267 3.67 9.86 2.98
N GLU A 268 4.07 10.08 1.72
CA GLU A 268 3.60 9.28 0.58
C GLU A 268 3.75 7.77 0.81
N THR A 269 4.83 7.36 1.48
CA THR A 269 5.14 5.96 1.72
C THR A 269 4.15 5.32 2.68
N SER A 270 3.67 6.10 3.66
CA SER A 270 2.67 5.68 4.63
C SER A 270 1.30 5.48 3.98
N VAL A 271 0.88 6.44 3.14
CA VAL A 271 -0.37 6.36 2.38
C VAL A 271 -0.36 5.20 1.40
N ASN A 272 0.72 5.04 0.61
CA ASN A 272 0.84 3.95 -0.35
C ASN A 272 0.77 2.57 0.33
N GLN A 273 1.39 2.41 1.51
CA GLN A 273 1.30 1.14 2.25
C GLN A 273 -0.13 0.77 2.65
N ALA A 274 -0.93 1.75 3.08
CA ALA A 274 -2.33 1.51 3.39
C ALA A 274 -3.10 1.13 2.12
N VAL A 275 -2.96 1.91 1.03
CA VAL A 275 -3.65 1.65 -0.24
C VAL A 275 -3.32 0.27 -0.80
N PHE A 276 -2.04 -0.13 -0.81
CA PHE A 276 -1.63 -1.44 -1.31
C PHE A 276 -2.22 -2.57 -0.48
N SER A 277 -2.19 -2.45 0.85
CA SER A 277 -2.78 -3.48 1.72
C SER A 277 -4.29 -3.63 1.54
N ILE A 278 -5.00 -2.57 1.11
CA ILE A 278 -6.42 -2.62 0.79
C ILE A 278 -6.63 -3.26 -0.60
N LEU A 279 -5.78 -2.93 -1.57
CA LEU A 279 -5.82 -3.55 -2.89
C LEU A 279 -5.54 -5.06 -2.84
N ASP A 280 -4.66 -5.52 -1.95
CA ASP A 280 -4.41 -6.95 -1.77
C ASP A 280 -5.68 -7.68 -1.32
N GLN A 281 -6.36 -7.14 -0.29
CA GLN A 281 -7.63 -7.68 0.20
C GLN A 281 -8.68 -7.72 -0.92
N LEU A 282 -8.75 -6.67 -1.74
CA LEU A 282 -9.69 -6.57 -2.86
C LEU A 282 -9.44 -7.63 -3.93
N LEU A 283 -8.18 -7.84 -4.31
CA LEU A 283 -7.80 -8.85 -5.30
C LEU A 283 -7.99 -10.28 -4.77
N GLU A 284 -7.68 -10.53 -3.49
CA GLU A 284 -7.93 -11.82 -2.85
C GLU A 284 -9.43 -12.16 -2.88
N SER A 285 -10.29 -11.21 -2.50
CA SER A 285 -11.75 -11.36 -2.56
C SER A 285 -12.25 -11.64 -3.98
N GLU A 286 -11.72 -10.92 -4.99
CA GLU A 286 -12.07 -11.15 -6.40
C GLU A 286 -11.65 -12.55 -6.90
N LEU A 287 -10.48 -13.05 -6.47
CA LEU A 287 -10.02 -14.39 -6.80
C LEU A 287 -10.88 -15.49 -6.18
N GLU A 288 -11.28 -15.33 -4.91
CA GLU A 288 -12.15 -16.30 -4.22
C GLU A 288 -13.50 -16.42 -4.93
N LEU A 289 -14.11 -15.27 -5.28
CA LEU A 289 -15.36 -15.22 -6.02
C LEU A 289 -15.29 -15.86 -7.40
N ASN A 290 -14.14 -15.75 -8.09
CA ASN A 290 -13.97 -16.38 -9.39
C ASN A 290 -13.82 -17.91 -9.26
N ARG A 291 -13.12 -18.40 -8.23
CA ARG A 291 -12.98 -19.84 -7.96
C ARG A 291 -14.31 -20.52 -7.64
N GLU A 292 -15.18 -19.86 -6.88
CA GLU A 292 -16.51 -20.39 -6.55
C GLU A 292 -17.38 -20.57 -7.81
N LYS A 293 -17.37 -19.58 -8.71
CA LYS A 293 -18.10 -19.64 -9.98
C LYS A 293 -17.59 -20.74 -10.93
N ASP A 294 -16.28 -20.92 -10.99
CA ASP A 294 -15.67 -21.98 -11.80
C ASP A 294 -16.00 -23.38 -11.22
N GLY A 295 -16.08 -23.52 -9.90
CA GLY A 295 -16.46 -24.77 -9.22
C GLY A 295 -17.93 -25.15 -9.38
N GLU A 296 -18.85 -24.18 -9.36
CA GLU A 296 -20.29 -24.41 -9.62
C GLU A 296 -20.55 -24.80 -11.09
N SER A 297 -19.74 -24.29 -12.01
CA SER A 297 -19.84 -24.58 -13.45
C SER A 297 -19.37 -26.00 -13.83
N MET A 298 -18.56 -26.67 -13.00
CA MET A 298 -18.11 -28.05 -13.24
C MET A 298 -18.99 -29.11 -12.58
N THR A 299 -19.91 -28.72 -11.70
CA THR A 299 -20.80 -29.64 -10.96
C THR A 299 -22.24 -29.63 -11.46
N SER A 300 -22.54 -28.80 -12.46
CA SER A 300 -23.84 -28.70 -13.16
C SER A 300 -23.78 -29.37 -14.53
#